data_AF-A0A821C3U0-F1
#
_entry.id   AF-A0A821C3U0-F1
#
_cell.length_a   1.000
_cell.length_b   1.000
_cell.length_c   1.000
_cell.angle_alpha   90.00
_cell.angle_beta   90.00
_cell.angle_gamma   90.00
#
_symmetry.space_group_name_H-M   'P 1'
#
loop_
_entity.id
_entity.type
_entity.pdbx_description
1 polymer ?
#
loop_
_entity_poly.entity_id
_entity_poly.type
_entity_poly.pdbx_seq_one_letter_code
_entity_poly.pdbx_strand_id
1 'polypeptide(L)'
;MLSQREYEDLLWKINNIPPTITGKKRQHLRTTFKKKLHEHELATKYPPFEPLKFEQFFINFRTTDSTLIHLIDQIKSTTVFTLDTESIIIPYQPNAP
;
A
#
# COMPACT_ATOMS: atom_id res chain seq x y z
N MET A 1 -3.20 -3.67 13.56
CA MET A 1 -3.61 -2.66 14.56
C MET A 1 -3.31 -3.18 15.94
N LEU A 2 -3.01 -2.32 16.90
CA LEU A 2 -2.95 -2.68 18.32
C LEU A 2 -4.36 -2.91 18.86
N SER A 3 -4.52 -3.89 19.74
CA SER A 3 -5.70 -4.00 20.59
C SER A 3 -5.68 -2.92 21.68
N GLN A 4 -6.83 -2.64 22.28
CA GLN A 4 -6.96 -1.64 23.35
C GLN A 4 -5.99 -1.88 24.51
N ARG A 5 -5.82 -3.14 24.93
CA ARG A 5 -4.90 -3.52 26.01
C ARG A 5 -3.44 -3.26 25.65
N GLU A 6 -3.05 -3.52 24.39
CA GLU A 6 -1.69 -3.26 23.91
C GLU A 6 -1.39 -1.76 23.80
N TYR A 7 -2.39 -0.97 23.41
CA TYR A 7 -2.28 0.49 23.38
C TYR A 7 -2.07 1.08 24.78
N GLU A 8 -2.87 0.66 25.75
CA GLU A 8 -2.77 1.08 27.15
C GLU A 8 -1.42 0.66 27.77
N ASP A 9 -0.98 -0.57 27.50
CA ASP A 9 0.32 -1.07 27.95
C ASP A 9 1.50 -0.28 27.34
N LEU A 10 1.43 0.12 26.07
CA LEU A 10 2.44 0.99 25.44
C LEU A 10 2.49 2.38 26.06
N LEU A 11 1.33 3.01 26.32
CA LEU A 11 1.26 4.29 27.02
C LEU A 11 1.88 4.18 28.42
N TRP A 12 1.54 3.11 29.14
CA TRP A 12 2.11 2.85 30.46
C TRP A 12 3.64 2.66 30.39
N LYS A 13 4.14 1.87 29.44
CA LYS A 13 5.59 1.62 29.23
C LYS A 13 6.38 2.88 28.89
N ILE A 14 5.80 3.84 28.17
CA ILE A 14 6.45 5.12 27.86
C ILE A 14 6.64 5.96 29.12
N ASN A 15 5.63 5.99 29.98
CA ASN A 15 5.64 6.77 31.21
C ASN A 15 6.47 6.11 32.32
N ASN A 16 6.54 4.77 32.32
CA ASN A 16 7.18 3.96 33.37
C ASN A 16 8.45 3.25 32.90
N ILE A 17 9.27 3.89 32.05
CA ILE A 17 10.58 3.32 31.69
C ILE A 17 11.46 3.27 32.95
N PRO A 18 12.00 2.09 33.33
CA PRO A 18 12.79 1.94 34.53
C PRO A 18 13.95 2.95 34.60
N PRO A 19 14.17 3.61 35.75
CA PRO A 19 15.25 4.59 35.90
C PRO A 19 16.64 3.94 35.82
N THR A 20 16.72 2.61 35.99
CA THR A 20 17.93 1.80 35.79
C THR A 20 18.45 1.86 34.35
N ILE A 21 17.59 2.18 33.38
CA ILE A 21 17.96 2.39 31.99
C ILE A 21 18.29 3.87 31.80
N THR A 22 19.55 4.19 31.54
CA THR A 22 20.03 5.58 31.43
C THR A 22 20.46 5.94 30.02
N GLY A 23 20.53 7.25 29.76
CA GLY A 23 21.09 7.83 28.53
C GLY A 23 20.44 7.34 27.24
N LYS A 24 21.27 6.92 26.27
CA LYS A 24 20.86 6.56 24.91
C LYS A 24 19.85 5.41 24.86
N LYS A 25 19.95 4.42 25.77
CA LYS A 25 19.05 3.26 25.79
C LYS A 25 17.62 3.67 26.17
N ARG A 26 17.48 4.58 27.16
CA ARG A 26 16.18 5.11 27.58
C ARG A 26 15.51 5.92 26.46
N GLN A 27 16.30 6.76 25.81
CA GLN A 27 15.83 7.55 24.67
C GLN A 27 15.37 6.65 23.53
N HIS A 28 16.16 5.62 23.17
CA HIS A 28 15.81 4.68 22.12
C HIS A 28 14.50 3.94 22.41
N LEU A 29 14.32 3.38 23.61
CA LEU A 29 13.06 2.73 24.00
C LEU A 29 11.86 3.67 23.89
N ARG A 30 12.01 4.91 24.37
CA ARG A 30 10.95 5.92 24.29
C ARG A 30 10.59 6.25 22.85
N THR A 31 11.58 6.40 21.98
CA THR A 31 11.37 6.65 20.55
C THR A 31 10.67 5.47 19.89
N THR A 32 11.10 4.24 20.19
CA THR A 32 10.50 3.02 19.64
C THR A 32 9.03 2.87 20.04
N PHE A 33 8.69 3.10 21.31
CA PHE A 33 7.31 3.04 21.76
C PHE A 33 6.45 4.16 21.16
N LYS A 34 6.96 5.38 21.08
CA LYS A 34 6.28 6.49 20.40
C LYS A 34 6.03 6.21 18.92
N LYS A 35 7.01 5.61 18.23
CA LYS A 35 6.87 5.21 16.82
C LYS A 35 5.71 4.22 16.65
N LYS A 36 5.62 3.20 17.51
CA LYS A 36 4.52 2.21 17.47
C LYS A 36 3.15 2.85 17.72
N LEU A 37 3.05 3.79 18.65
CA LEU A 37 1.81 4.54 18.87
C LEU A 37 1.42 5.36 17.63
N HIS A 38 2.39 6.06 17.04
CA HIS A 38 2.15 6.85 15.85
C HIS A 38 1.72 6.00 14.65
N GLU A 39 2.34 4.83 14.44
CA GLU A 39 1.92 3.88 13.41
C GLU A 39 0.48 3.39 13.65
N HIS A 40 0.11 3.14 14.90
CA HIS A 40 -1.27 2.78 15.25
C HIS A 40 -2.27 3.92 14.99
N GLU A 41 -1.92 5.16 15.32
CA GLU A 41 -2.72 6.35 15.00
C GLU A 41 -2.92 6.50 13.50
N LEU A 42 -1.87 6.32 12.69
CA LEU A 42 -1.98 6.36 11.24
C LEU A 42 -2.87 5.23 10.71
N ALA A 43 -2.68 4.01 11.21
CA ALA A 43 -3.46 2.85 10.79
C ALA A 43 -4.94 2.94 11.20
N THR A 44 -5.28 3.71 12.24
CA THR A 44 -6.67 3.94 12.70
C THR A 44 -7.31 5.12 12.02
N LYS A 45 -6.55 6.18 11.73
CA LYS A 45 -7.05 7.39 11.08
C LYS A 45 -7.34 7.19 9.61
N TYR A 46 -6.51 6.42 8.91
CA TYR A 46 -6.64 6.20 7.49
C TYR A 46 -7.15 4.77 7.23
N PRO A 47 -8.14 4.60 6.33
CA PRO A 47 -8.53 3.27 5.90
C PRO A 47 -7.33 2.55 5.27
N PRO A 48 -7.29 1.21 5.31
CA PRO A 48 -6.30 0.45 4.55
C PRO A 48 -6.32 0.91 3.10
N PHE A 49 -5.14 1.09 2.50
CA PHE A 49 -5.06 1.33 1.07
C PHE A 49 -5.64 0.12 0.34
N GLU A 50 -6.76 0.32 -0.34
CA GLU A 50 -7.30 -0.67 -1.26
C GLU A 50 -6.55 -0.51 -2.59
N PRO A 51 -5.87 -1.56 -3.08
CA PRO A 51 -5.20 -1.47 -4.36
C PRO A 51 -6.23 -1.13 -5.43
N LEU A 52 -5.95 -0.06 -6.18
CA LEU A 52 -6.76 0.29 -7.35
C LEU A 52 -6.76 -0.92 -8.29
N LYS A 53 -7.94 -1.25 -8.83
CA LYS A 53 -8.04 -2.30 -9.85
C LYS A 53 -7.17 -1.89 -11.03
N PHE A 54 -6.12 -2.68 -11.28
CA PHE A 54 -5.26 -2.51 -12.44
C PHE A 54 -5.71 -3.49 -13.51
N GLU A 55 -6.31 -2.97 -14.57
CA GLU A 55 -6.65 -3.75 -15.76
C GLU A 55 -5.64 -3.39 -16.86
N GLN A 56 -4.89 -4.41 -17.33
CA GLN A 56 -3.96 -4.24 -18.44
C GLN A 56 -4.68 -4.53 -19.75
N PHE A 57 -4.56 -3.59 -20.70
CA PHE A 57 -5.09 -3.75 -22.04
C PHE A 57 -3.95 -3.76 -23.05
N PHE A 58 -3.98 -4.72 -23.97
CA PHE A 58 -3.02 -4.80 -25.07
C PHE A 58 -3.67 -4.32 -26.36
N ILE A 59 -3.20 -3.18 -26.87
CA ILE A 59 -3.63 -2.65 -28.16
C ILE A 59 -2.71 -3.22 -29.24
N ASN A 60 -3.28 -4.02 -30.15
CA ASN A 60 -2.61 -4.56 -31.33
C ASN A 60 -3.46 -4.38 -32.60
N PHE A 61 -2.98 -4.89 -33.74
CA PHE A 61 -3.68 -4.80 -35.04
C PHE A 61 -5.04 -5.52 -35.10
N ARG A 62 -5.36 -6.38 -34.12
CA ARG A 62 -6.64 -7.11 -34.00
C ARG A 62 -7.60 -6.46 -33.02
N THR A 63 -7.22 -5.35 -32.39
CA THR A 63 -8.08 -4.63 -31.45
C THR A 63 -9.31 -4.11 -32.18
N THR A 64 -10.49 -4.37 -31.63
CA THR A 64 -11.75 -3.91 -32.23
C THR A 64 -12.13 -2.52 -31.72
N ASP A 65 -12.95 -1.79 -32.49
CA ASP A 65 -13.48 -0.49 -32.08
C ASP A 65 -14.23 -0.55 -30.74
N SER A 66 -14.95 -1.66 -30.48
CA SER A 66 -15.66 -1.86 -29.22
C SER A 66 -14.71 -1.89 -28.00
N THR A 67 -13.52 -2.49 -28.18
CA THR A 67 -12.49 -2.58 -27.15
C THR A 67 -11.87 -1.22 -26.88
N LEU A 68 -11.67 -0.41 -27.93
CA LEU A 68 -11.14 0.96 -27.82
C LEU A 68 -12.13 1.89 -27.10
N ILE A 69 -13.43 1.79 -27.40
CA ILE A 69 -14.47 2.58 -26.72
C ILE A 69 -14.50 2.25 -25.22
N HIS A 70 -14.50 0.95 -24.87
CA HIS A 70 -14.48 0.53 -23.47
C HIS A 70 -13.26 1.05 -22.71
N LEU A 71 -12.08 1.00 -23.34
CA LEU A 71 -10.83 1.55 -22.83
C LEU A 71 -10.92 3.04 -22.53
N ILE A 72 -11.47 3.82 -23.47
CA ILE A 72 -11.64 5.27 -23.31
C ILE A 72 -12.55 5.57 -22.12
N ASP A 73 -13.64 4.81 -21.95
CA ASP A 73 -14.57 4.99 -20.84
C ASP A 73 -13.91 4.65 -19.49
N GLN A 74 -13.10 3.60 -19.44
CA GLN A 74 -12.33 3.26 -18.24
C GLN A 74 -11.30 4.34 -17.88
N ILE A 75 -10.56 4.86 -18.86
CA ILE A 75 -9.58 5.94 -18.65
C ILE A 75 -10.26 7.19 -18.11
N LYS A 76 -11.43 7.56 -18.64
CA LYS A 76 -12.21 8.71 -18.15
C LYS A 76 -12.71 8.53 -16.71
N SER A 77 -12.94 7.29 -16.30
CA SER A 77 -13.45 6.96 -14.96
C SER A 77 -12.37 6.87 -13.88
N THR A 78 -11.10 6.73 -14.27
CA THR A 78 -9.96 6.53 -13.35
C THR A 78 -9.12 7.79 -13.22
N THR A 79 -8.67 8.10 -11.99
CA THR A 79 -7.81 9.25 -11.70
C THR A 79 -6.33 8.99 -11.98
N VAL A 80 -5.96 7.73 -12.21
CA VAL A 80 -4.58 7.29 -12.44
C VAL A 80 -4.59 6.30 -13.60
N PHE A 81 -3.91 6.66 -14.69
CA PHE A 81 -3.62 5.76 -15.80
C PHE A 81 -2.13 5.84 -16.14
N THR A 82 -1.55 4.72 -16.55
CA THR A 82 -0.16 4.64 -17.02
C THR A 82 -0.19 4.06 -18.43
N LEU A 83 0.32 4.83 -19.39
CA LEU A 83 0.52 4.37 -20.76
C LEU A 83 1.95 3.85 -20.89
N ASP A 84 2.11 2.54 -20.94
CA ASP A 84 3.37 1.94 -21.34
C ASP A 84 3.44 1.90 -22.88
N THR A 85 4.41 2.61 -23.45
CA THR A 85 4.62 2.68 -24.90
C THR A 85 5.71 1.73 -25.38
N GLU A 86 6.35 0.98 -24.48
CA GLU A 86 7.34 -0.01 -24.87
C GLU A 86 6.64 -1.21 -25.52
N SER A 87 6.91 -1.41 -26.81
CA SER A 87 6.41 -2.56 -27.56
C SER A 87 7.12 -3.83 -27.09
N ILE A 88 6.48 -4.59 -26.19
CA ILE A 88 6.97 -5.92 -25.78
C ILE A 88 6.54 -6.92 -26.86
N ILE A 89 7.52 -7.57 -27.50
CA ILE A 89 7.27 -8.72 -28.37
C ILE A 89 6.93 -9.90 -27.46
N ILE A 90 5.64 -10.23 -27.35
CA ILE A 90 5.19 -11.43 -26.63
C ILE A 90 5.46 -12.64 -27.55
N PRO A 91 6.38 -13.54 -27.21
CA PRO A 91 6.59 -14.74 -28.01
C PRO A 91 5.31 -15.58 -27.99
N TYR A 92 4.85 -16.00 -29.17
CA TYR A 92 3.68 -16.86 -29.31
C TYR A 92 3.92 -18.18 -28.55
N GLN A 93 3.17 -18.39 -27.47
CA GLN A 93 3.06 -19.70 -26.85
C GLN A 93 1.83 -20.40 -27.46
N PRO A 94 2.00 -21.48 -28.24
CA PRO A 94 0.86 -22.30 -28.60
C PRO A 94 0.25 -22.88 -27.32
N ASN A 95 -1.05 -22.71 -27.13
CA ASN A 95 -1.79 -23.45 -26.11
C ASN A 95 -1.53 -24.94 -26.39
N ALA A 96 -0.70 -25.60 -25.56
CA ALA A 96 -0.61 -27.05 -25.60
C ALA A 96 -1.99 -27.59 -25.18
N PRO A 97 -2.60 -28.50 -25.97
CA PRO A 97 -3.90 -29.09 -25.65
C PRO A 97 -3.85 -29.93 -24.36
#